data_AF-A0A932VZY0-F1
#
_entry.id   AF-A0A932VZY0-F1
#
_cell.length_a   1.000
_cell.length_b   1.000
_cell.length_c   1.000
_cell.angle_alpha   90.00
_cell.angle_beta   90.00
_cell.angle_gamma   90.00
#
_symmetry.space_group_name_H-M   'P 1'
#
loop_
_entity.id
_entity.type
_entity.pdbx_description
1 polymer ?
#
loop_
_entity_poly.entity_id
_entity_poly.type
_entity_poly.pdbx_seq_one_letter_code
_entity_poly.pdbx_strand_id
1 'polypeptide(L)' 'MPQKKDEIKDTETSRTIIVRLSVDTHKALRIRVAREDTSIQKWVEALIEKQLGL' A
#
# COMPACT_ATOMS: atom_id res chain seq x y z
N MET A 1 -11.64 26.58 19.00
CA MET A 1 -12.36 25.34 19.34
C MET A 1 -12.31 24.40 18.13
N PRO A 2 -12.16 23.07 18.32
CA PRO A 2 -11.47 22.20 17.36
C PRO A 2 -12.40 21.28 16.55
N GLN A 3 -11.80 20.64 15.54
CA GLN A 3 -12.16 19.39 14.84
C GLN A 3 -13.20 19.46 13.69
N LYS A 4 -12.69 19.36 12.44
CA LYS A 4 -13.39 18.68 11.34
C LYS A 4 -12.68 17.35 11.07
N LYS A 5 -13.31 16.27 11.53
CA LYS A 5 -13.08 14.88 11.13
C LYS A 5 -14.25 14.52 10.24
N ASP A 6 -14.11 14.77 8.95
CA ASP A 6 -15.01 14.25 7.94
C ASP A 6 -14.14 13.61 6.85
N GLU A 7 -14.68 12.58 6.19
CA GLU A 7 -14.08 11.77 5.12
C GLU A 7 -13.45 10.42 5.52
N ILE A 8 -14.16 9.65 6.36
CA ILE A 8 -13.96 8.19 6.41
C ILE A 8 -15.31 7.52 6.11
N LYS A 9 -15.77 7.63 4.86
CA LYS A 9 -16.98 6.95 4.39
C LYS A 9 -16.80 6.51 2.95
N ASP A 10 -15.85 5.61 2.66
CA ASP A 10 -15.80 4.83 1.41
C ASP A 10 -14.73 3.71 1.44
N THR A 11 -14.68 2.88 2.48
CA THR A 11 -13.78 1.70 2.53
C THR A 11 -14.31 0.62 3.47
N GLU A 12 -15.51 0.09 3.21
CA GLU A 12 -16.06 -1.02 4.01
C GLU A 12 -15.43 -2.38 3.62
N THR A 13 -14.78 -2.49 2.45
CA THR A 13 -14.14 -3.74 1.98
C THR A 13 -12.62 -3.65 1.81
N SER A 14 -12.03 -2.45 1.90
CA SER A 14 -10.60 -2.23 1.72
C SER A 14 -9.89 -2.21 3.07
N ARG A 15 -9.38 -3.37 3.51
CA ARG A 15 -8.52 -3.46 4.71
C ARG A 15 -7.23 -2.70 4.45
N THR A 16 -7.16 -1.45 4.90
CA THR A 16 -5.94 -0.64 4.80
C THR A 16 -4.97 -1.10 5.89
N ILE A 17 -3.89 -1.77 5.50
CA ILE A 17 -2.84 -2.23 6.41
C ILE A 17 -1.66 -1.27 6.33
N ILE A 18 -1.38 -0.57 7.43
CA ILE A 18 -0.21 0.31 7.52
C ILE A 18 0.98 -0.51 7.98
N VAL A 19 1.90 -0.81 7.06
CA VAL A 19 3.13 -1.56 7.35
C VAL A 19 4.30 -0.60 7.49
N ARG A 20 5.04 -0.71 8.59
CA ARG A 20 6.31 0.01 8.77
C ARG A 20 7.44 -0.83 8.20
N LEU A 21 8.00 -0.37 7.09
CA LEU A 21 9.18 -0.97 6.47
C LEU A 21 10.41 -0.14 6.83
N SER A 22 11.57 -0.79 6.91
CA SER A 22 12.85 -0.08 6.99
C SER A 22 13.04 0.80 5.75
N VAL A 23 13.74 1.93 5.93
CA VAL A 23 13.96 2.93 4.87
C VAL A 23 14.60 2.32 3.62
N ASP A 24 15.57 1.40 3.81
CA ASP A 24 16.20 0.65 2.72
C ASP A 24 15.20 -0.16 1.91
N THR A 25 14.33 -0.91 2.60
CA THR A 25 13.30 -1.74 1.95
C THR A 25 12.29 -0.88 1.19
N HIS A 26 11.86 0.25 1.76
CA HIS A 26 10.96 1.18 1.08
C HIS A 26 11.60 1.80 -0.17
N LYS A 27 12.90 2.12 -0.11
CA LYS A 27 13.64 2.66 -1.26
C LYS A 27 13.78 1.62 -2.36
N ALA A 28 14.16 0.39 -2.02
CA ALA A 28 14.24 -0.73 -2.96
C ALA A 28 12.87 -1.03 -3.59
N LEU A 29 11.81 -0.98 -2.80
CA LEU A 29 10.43 -1.14 -3.25
C LEU A 29 10.05 -0.06 -4.28
N ARG A 30 10.28 1.22 -3.97
CA ARG A 30 10.01 2.33 -4.91
C ARG A 30 10.75 2.18 -6.23
N ILE A 31 12.00 1.72 -6.20
CA ILE A 31 12.80 1.50 -7.42
C ILE A 31 12.22 0.35 -8.25
N ARG A 32 11.81 -0.76 -7.62
CA ARG A 32 11.17 -1.88 -8.32
C ARG A 32 9.83 -1.48 -8.94
N VAL A 33 9.00 -0.83 -8.15
CA VAL A 33 7.68 -0.33 -8.57
C VAL A 33 7.81 0.62 -9.78
N ALA A 34 8.81 1.52 -9.76
CA ALA A 34 9.08 2.41 -10.88
C ALA A 34 9.61 1.68 -12.14
N ARG A 35 10.28 0.54 -11.99
CA ARG A 35 10.71 -0.27 -13.14
C ARG A 35 9.56 -1.03 -13.80
N GLU A 36 8.57 -1.44 -13.02
CA GLU A 36 7.41 -2.17 -13.51
C GLU A 36 6.26 -1.25 -13.97
N ASP A 37 6.43 0.08 -13.88
CA ASP A 37 5.42 1.08 -14.23
C ASP A 37 4.08 0.87 -13.47
N THR A 38 4.17 0.43 -12.21
CA THR A 38 2.99 0.17 -11.38
C THR A 38 2.96 1.11 -10.17
N SER A 39 1.81 1.19 -9.50
CA SER A 39 1.69 1.86 -8.20
C SER A 39 2.15 0.92 -7.09
N ILE A 40 2.77 1.46 -6.03
CA ILE A 40 3.24 0.68 -4.87
C ILE A 40 2.11 -0.22 -4.33
N GLN A 41 0.89 0.31 -4.26
CA GLN A 41 -0.28 -0.45 -3.81
C GLN A 41 -0.57 -1.66 -4.70
N LYS A 42 -0.63 -1.49 -6.03
CA LYS A 42 -0.85 -2.60 -6.98
C LYS A 42 0.29 -3.61 -6.95
N TRP A 43 1.52 -3.14 -6.82
CA TRP A 43 2.68 -4.03 -6.74
C TRP A 43 2.65 -4.89 -5.49
N VAL A 44 2.31 -4.30 -4.33
CA VAL A 44 2.21 -5.03 -3.07
C VAL A 44 1.03 -6.00 -3.10
N GLU A 45 -0.10 -5.61 -3.70
CA GLU A 45 -1.24 -6.49 -3.93
C GLU A 45 -0.83 -7.73 -4.74
N ALA A 46 -0.21 -7.53 -5.91
CA ALA A 46 0.29 -8.63 -6.74
C ALA A 46 1.36 -9.49 -6.04
N LEU A 47 2.23 -8.87 -5.22
CA LEU A 47 3.21 -9.62 -4.42
C LEU A 47 2.53 -10.53 -3.40
N ILE A 48 1.49 -10.02 -2.73
CA ILE A 48 0.72 -10.75 -1.74
C ILE A 48 -0.06 -11.88 -2.41
N GLU A 49 -0.73 -11.63 -3.53
CA GLU A 49 -1.42 -12.65 -4.33
C GLU A 49 -0.47 -13.78 -4.73
N LYS A 50 0.72 -13.41 -5.26
CA LYS A 50 1.76 -14.38 -5.64
C LYS A 50 2.29 -15.21 -4.46
N GLN A 51 2.39 -14.62 -3.27
CA GLN A 51 2.84 -15.33 -2.05
C GLN A 51 1.74 -16.24 -1.47
N LEU A 52 0.49 -15.82 -1.55
CA LEU A 52 -0.67 -16.60 -1.10
C LEU A 52 -1.10 -17.67 -2.12
N GLY A 53 -0.61 -17.60 -3.36
CA GLY A 53 -0.97 -18.52 -4.43
C GLY A 53 -2.41 -18.34 -4.91
N LEU A 54 -2.94 -17.11 -4.80
CA LEU A 54 -4.25 -16.70 -5.29
C LEU A 54 -4.18 -16.27 -6.76
#